data_AF-A0A382IGU2-F1
#
_entry.id   AF-A0A382IGU2-F1
#
_cell.length_a   1.000
_cell.length_b   1.000
_cell.length_c   1.000
_cell.angle_alpha   90.00
_cell.angle_beta   90.00
_cell.angle_gamma   90.00
#
_symmetry.space_group_name_H-M   'P 1'
#
loop_
_entity.id
_entity.type
_entity.pdbx_description
1 polymer ?
#
loop_
_entity_poly.entity_id
_entity_poly.type
_entity_poly.pdbx_seq_one_letter_code
_entity_poly.pdbx_strand_id
1 'polypeptide(L)' 'SAKQFTNYWRKMVFSGKGKMPQAFADEAALIAFVGATPGALGYATEGAALGDAKAAAID' A
#
# COMPACT_ATOMS: atom_id res chain seq x y z
N SER A 1 9.32 11.38 -0.02
CA SER A 1 8.96 11.66 1.40
C SER A 1 7.44 11.57 1.59
N ALA A 2 6.96 11.37 2.82
CA ALA A 2 5.51 11.24 3.12
C ALA A 2 4.67 12.41 2.57
N LYS A 3 5.22 13.65 2.56
CA LYS A 3 4.54 14.82 1.98
C LYS A 3 4.32 14.71 0.47
N GLN A 4 5.28 14.16 -0.28
CA GLN A 4 5.14 13.97 -1.73
C GLN A 4 4.05 12.95 -2.06
N PHE A 5 4.00 11.84 -1.33
CA PHE A 5 2.96 10.81 -1.48
C PHE A 5 1.56 11.39 -1.25
N THR A 6 1.37 12.09 -0.12
CA THR A 6 0.07 12.69 0.21
C THR A 6 -0.35 13.75 -0.81
N ASN A 7 0.58 14.59 -1.27
CA ASN A 7 0.28 15.62 -2.27
C ASN A 7 -0.12 15.02 -3.63
N TYR A 8 0.56 13.96 -4.06
CA TYR A 8 0.22 13.25 -5.30
C TYR A 8 -1.21 12.69 -5.24
N TRP A 9 -1.55 11.96 -4.17
CA TRP A 9 -2.88 11.37 -4.02
C TRP A 9 -3.98 12.43 -3.84
N ARG A 10 -3.70 13.53 -3.13
CA ARG A 10 -4.62 14.68 -3.09
C ARG A 10 -4.93 15.19 -4.50
N LYS A 11 -3.91 15.38 -5.34
CA LYS A 11 -4.10 15.80 -6.73
C LYS A 11 -4.96 14.80 -7.51
N MET A 12 -4.71 13.50 -7.35
CA MET A 12 -5.50 12.46 -8.03
C MET A 12 -6.96 12.47 -7.61
N VAL A 13 -7.23 12.56 -6.30
CA VAL A 13 -8.58 12.61 -5.72
C VAL A 13 -9.33 13.85 -6.20
N PHE A 14 -8.71 15.03 -6.13
CA PHE A 14 -9.35 16.27 -6.59
C PHE A 14 -9.61 16.28 -8.10
N SER A 15 -8.79 15.57 -8.89
CA SER A 15 -9.02 15.41 -10.32
C SER A 15 -10.05 14.32 -10.68
N GLY A 16 -10.60 13.60 -9.69
CA GLY A 16 -11.53 12.48 -9.90
C GLY A 16 -10.88 11.23 -10.50
N LYS A 17 -9.54 11.20 -10.63
CA LYS A 17 -8.79 10.11 -11.28
C LYS A 17 -8.40 8.97 -10.35
N GLY A 18 -8.64 9.10 -9.05
CA GLY A 18 -8.27 8.08 -8.09
C GLY A 18 -8.88 8.27 -6.72
N LYS A 19 -8.85 7.20 -5.92
CA LYS A 19 -9.26 7.18 -4.52
C LYS A 19 -8.02 7.15 -3.64
N MET A 20 -8.08 7.82 -2.49
CA MET A 20 -6.98 7.80 -1.53
C MET A 20 -6.76 6.37 -1.03
N PRO A 21 -5.51 5.86 -1.06
CA PRO A 21 -5.19 4.55 -0.53
C PRO A 21 -5.35 4.52 1.00
N GLN A 22 -5.65 3.34 1.53
CA GLN A 22 -5.70 3.12 2.97
C GLN A 22 -4.28 3.11 3.55
N ALA A 23 -4.09 3.84 4.65
CA ALA A 23 -2.85 3.80 5.42
C ALA A 23 -3.00 2.84 6.60
N PHE A 24 -1.90 2.15 6.93
CA PHE A 24 -1.80 1.22 8.06
C PHE A 24 -0.77 1.74 9.04
N ALA A 25 -0.94 1.41 10.32
CA ALA A 25 -0.02 1.83 11.38
C ALA A 25 1.29 1.03 11.38
N ASP A 26 1.22 -0.23 10.93
CA ASP A 26 2.34 -1.17 10.89
C ASP A 26 2.24 -2.10 9.66
N GLU A 27 3.36 -2.75 9.36
CA GLU A 27 3.47 -3.65 8.20
C GLU A 27 2.69 -4.95 8.39
N ALA A 28 2.55 -5.45 9.62
CA ALA A 28 1.81 -6.67 9.90
C ALA A 28 0.33 -6.52 9.54
N ALA A 29 -0.29 -5.38 9.89
CA ALA A 29 -1.66 -5.03 9.53
C ALA A 29 -1.83 -4.87 8.01
N LEU A 30 -0.85 -4.29 7.32
CA LEU A 30 -0.85 -4.20 5.86
C LEU A 30 -0.81 -5.58 5.21
N ILE A 31 0.08 -6.46 5.67
CA ILE A 31 0.25 -7.81 5.12
C ILE A 31 -1.00 -8.66 5.37
N ALA A 32 -1.56 -8.60 6.58
CA ALA A 32 -2.81 -9.28 6.90
C ALA A 32 -3.97 -8.80 6.02
N PHE A 33 -4.06 -7.49 5.78
CA PHE A 33 -5.08 -6.92 4.88
C PHE A 33 -4.91 -7.41 3.44
N VAL A 34 -3.68 -7.41 2.92
CA VAL A 34 -3.39 -7.88 1.56
C VAL A 34 -3.67 -9.37 1.41
N GLY A 35 -3.29 -10.20 2.38
CA GLY A 35 -3.58 -11.64 2.37
C GLY A 35 -5.09 -11.94 2.42
N ALA A 36 -5.86 -11.15 3.16
CA ALA A 36 -7.31 -11.32 3.26
C ALA A 36 -8.09 -10.71 2.09
N THR A 37 -7.48 -9.83 1.28
CA THR A 37 -8.17 -9.06 0.25
C THR A 37 -7.58 -9.36 -1.14
N PRO A 38 -8.18 -10.30 -1.89
CA PRO A 38 -7.74 -10.60 -3.26
C PRO A 38 -7.67 -9.34 -4.13
N GLY A 39 -6.51 -9.10 -4.74
CA GLY A 39 -6.26 -7.93 -5.61
C GLY A 39 -5.79 -6.67 -4.87
N ALA A 40 -5.68 -6.68 -3.54
CA ALA A 40 -5.02 -5.61 -2.81
C ALA A 40 -3.51 -5.60 -3.08
N LEU A 41 -2.93 -4.39 -3.12
CA LEU A 41 -1.50 -4.17 -3.26
C LEU A 41 -1.01 -3.24 -2.14
N GLY A 42 0.18 -3.53 -1.63
CA GLY A 42 0.84 -2.74 -0.60
C GLY A 42 2.35 -2.74 -0.79
N TYR A 43 3.04 -1.89 -0.04
CA TYR A 43 4.49 -1.86 0.03
C TYR A 43 4.93 -2.26 1.43
N ALA A 44 6.00 -3.04 1.52
CA ALA A 44 6.62 -3.46 2.76
C ALA A 44 8.14 -3.43 2.59
N THR A 45 8.86 -3.39 3.70
CA THR A 45 10.31 -3.54 3.72
C THR A 45 10.73 -4.91 3.20
N GLU A 46 11.93 -4.95 2.62
CA GLU A 46 12.52 -6.20 2.17
C GLU A 46 12.72 -7.15 3.36
N GLY A 47 12.35 -8.41 3.20
CA GLY A 47 12.43 -9.42 4.26
C GLY A 47 11.25 -9.43 5.25
N ALA A 48 10.21 -8.62 5.04
CA ALA A 48 9.00 -8.68 5.85
C ALA A 48 8.34 -10.08 5.80
N ALA A 49 7.79 -10.55 6.92
CA ALA A 49 7.10 -11.83 6.99
C ALA A 49 5.74 -11.75 6.28
N LEU A 50 5.60 -12.38 5.12
CA LEU A 50 4.47 -12.18 4.20
C LEU A 50 3.20 -13.00 4.53
N GLY A 51 3.30 -14.06 5.34
CA GLY A 51 2.16 -14.95 5.58
C GLY A 51 1.53 -15.44 4.26
N ASP A 52 0.25 -15.15 4.06
CA ASP A 52 -0.51 -15.52 2.84
C ASP A 52 -0.31 -14.54 1.66
N ALA A 53 0.37 -13.40 1.87
CA ALA A 53 0.68 -12.45 0.82
C ALA A 53 1.87 -12.91 -0.05
N LYS A 54 1.97 -12.37 -1.26
CA LYS A 54 3.09 -12.63 -2.18
C LYS A 54 3.87 -11.34 -2.44
N ALA A 55 5.19 -11.45 -2.48
CA ALA A 55 6.07 -10.34 -2.83
C ALA A 55 6.45 -10.35 -4.32
N ALA A 56 6.53 -9.16 -4.90
CA ALA A 56 7.14 -8.91 -6.19
C ALA A 56 8.27 -7.89 -5.99
N ALA A 57 9.49 -8.27 -6.35
CA ALA A 57 10.62 -7.34 -6.34
C ALA A 57 10.48 -6.33 -7.48
N ILE A 58 10.86 -5.08 -7.22
CA ILE A 58 10.93 -4.02 -8.23
C ILE A 58 12.42 -3.74 -8.44
N ASP A 59 12.94 -4.13 -9.61
CA ASP A 59 14.31 -3.84 -10.06
C ASP A 59 14.47 -2.38 -10.51
#